data_AF-A0A6M1N4U2-F1
#
_entry.id   AF-A0A6M1N4U2-F1
#
_cell.length_a   1.000
_cell.length_b   1.000
_cell.length_c   1.000
_cell.angle_alpha   90.00
_cell.angle_beta   90.00
_cell.angle_gamma   90.00
#
_symmetry.space_group_name_H-M   'P 1'
#
loop_
_entity.id
_entity.type
_entity.pdbx_description
1 polymer ?
#
loop_
_entity_poly.entity_id
_entity_poly.type
_entity_poly.pdbx_seq_one_letter_code
_entity_poly.pdbx_strand_id
1 'polypeptide(L)'
;MNTSIKKLILICLAGVTLFSSCNKILDITPKQSVNSEEALTTPAGIQAALYSVYAYLRQTSQYGRDLIAIPELLADNTNHTNNPTTLNPQFRNQPGAHLGIWGSSYSAINEINNILLVLENPPEGVTTEFKENIAGQAHFLRALYYHNLSKIYGYDPKASIDEVNYGSVPLVLDPVLRIEQIVYPSRASVEVIYELIYDDLETAYNLLLGKASNGSDSEYYASAAAAAALFSRVALYNEDYDRVIAEAEAALELSASKFMSKDSYIAGWRRMKLPESIFEVVFHLGDYVDPVNESLRATFTSRLELTESDFSSRGNVVVSPDLYSKYTSNDIRRELFINGVGRNASRTEITKYLSRSAINHDNVPVIRVSEVYLNRAEAYAKSEIYDLARQDLNRIRERAGLTPVLETLTGQPLIDEILLQRRLELAFEGHRFFDLKRQGMDITKASGNVRFDEPRILAPLPFSEVQRNTNLKQNFDL
;
A
#
# COMPACT_ATOMS: atom_id res chain seq x y z
N MET A 1 25.63 80.58 -3.69
CA MET A 1 25.03 79.33 -3.19
C MET A 1 25.95 78.18 -3.54
N ASN A 2 26.60 77.59 -2.53
CA ASN A 2 27.79 76.75 -2.66
C ASN A 2 27.59 75.51 -3.55
N THR A 3 28.60 75.21 -4.37
CA THR A 3 28.71 74.02 -5.23
C THR A 3 28.51 72.70 -4.49
N SER A 4 28.72 72.67 -3.18
CA SER A 4 28.42 71.51 -2.30
C SER A 4 26.93 71.27 -2.06
N ILE A 5 26.09 72.31 -2.10
CA ILE A 5 24.62 72.20 -1.93
C ILE A 5 23.97 71.64 -3.20
N LYS A 6 24.51 71.99 -4.38
CA LYS A 6 24.04 71.44 -5.67
C LYS A 6 24.33 69.93 -5.80
N LYS A 7 25.43 69.43 -5.21
CA LYS A 7 25.75 67.99 -5.19
C LYS A 7 24.88 67.21 -4.20
N LEU A 8 24.51 67.79 -3.06
CA LEU A 8 23.59 67.15 -2.11
C LEU A 8 22.15 67.04 -2.65
N ILE A 9 21.68 68.05 -3.39
CA ILE A 9 20.37 68.05 -4.03
C ILE A 9 20.32 67.04 -5.19
N LEU A 10 21.42 66.89 -5.96
CA LEU A 10 21.50 65.89 -7.03
C LEU A 10 21.56 64.44 -6.50
N ILE A 11 22.15 64.22 -5.32
CA ILE A 11 22.18 62.91 -4.64
C ILE A 11 20.83 62.59 -3.98
N CYS A 12 20.11 63.59 -3.46
CA CYS A 12 18.74 63.39 -2.95
C CYS A 12 17.71 63.17 -4.08
N LEU A 13 17.90 63.77 -5.25
CA LEU A 13 16.99 63.60 -6.39
C LEU A 13 17.20 62.27 -7.14
N ALA A 14 18.40 61.66 -7.03
CA ALA A 14 18.69 60.32 -7.55
C ALA A 14 18.22 59.18 -6.61
N GLY A 15 17.87 59.47 -5.36
CA GLY A 15 17.38 58.50 -4.38
C GLY A 15 15.85 58.28 -4.39
N VAL A 16 15.09 59.13 -5.08
CA VAL A 16 13.61 59.10 -5.07
C VAL A 16 13.03 58.32 -6.26
N THR A 17 13.84 57.94 -7.25
CA THR A 17 13.38 57.17 -8.44
C THR A 17 13.49 55.65 -8.28
N LEU A 18 13.83 55.12 -7.09
CA LEU A 18 13.91 53.68 -6.82
C LEU A 18 12.63 53.06 -6.22
N PHE A 19 11.55 53.82 -6.05
CA PHE A 19 10.25 53.29 -5.62
C PHE A 19 9.22 53.16 -6.75
N SER A 20 9.67 52.75 -7.95
CA SER A 20 8.77 52.09 -8.89
C SER A 20 8.50 50.68 -8.37
N SER A 21 7.60 50.57 -7.39
CA SER A 21 6.94 49.32 -7.04
C SER A 21 6.32 48.75 -8.30
N CYS A 22 6.96 47.73 -8.87
CA CYS A 22 6.30 46.83 -9.81
C CYS A 22 5.18 46.10 -9.05
N ASN A 23 3.96 46.68 -9.04
CA ASN A 23 2.73 46.01 -8.60
C ASN A 23 2.29 44.88 -9.58
N LYS A 24 3.22 44.07 -10.09
CA LYS A 24 2.92 42.95 -11.00
C LYS A 24 3.72 41.67 -10.72
N ILE A 25 4.25 41.53 -9.50
CA ILE A 25 4.85 40.28 -9.03
C ILE A 25 4.32 40.06 -7.61
N LEU A 26 3.15 39.43 -7.52
CA LEU A 26 2.72 38.56 -6.42
C LEU A 26 1.30 37.97 -6.59
N ASP A 27 0.71 38.02 -7.79
CA ASP A 27 -0.21 36.94 -8.19
C ASP A 27 0.62 35.79 -8.77
N ILE A 28 1.31 35.09 -7.87
CA ILE A 28 1.76 33.75 -8.16
C ILE A 28 0.52 32.87 -7.96
N THR A 29 -0.35 32.80 -8.97
CA THR A 29 -1.28 31.66 -9.06
C THR A 29 -0.40 30.41 -8.95
N PRO A 30 -0.62 29.51 -7.97
CA PRO A 30 0.17 28.30 -7.85
C PRO A 30 0.09 27.55 -9.18
N LYS A 31 1.17 27.55 -9.96
CA LYS A 31 1.21 26.90 -11.28
C LYS A 31 1.20 25.36 -11.20
N GLN A 32 0.80 24.80 -10.07
CA GLN A 32 0.68 23.36 -9.82
C GLN A 32 -0.73 22.91 -9.41
N SER A 33 -1.64 23.82 -9.09
CA SER A 33 -3.06 23.47 -8.97
C SER A 33 -3.75 23.95 -10.25
N VAL A 34 -3.92 23.07 -11.24
CA VAL A 34 -5.05 23.25 -12.15
C VAL A 34 -6.26 23.31 -11.21
N ASN A 35 -7.04 24.40 -11.26
CA ASN A 35 -8.21 24.53 -10.42
C ASN A 35 -9.06 23.26 -10.65
N SER A 36 -9.31 22.47 -9.62
CA SER A 36 -10.04 21.20 -9.74
C SER A 36 -11.44 21.43 -10.32
N GLU A 37 -12.02 22.62 -10.10
CA GLU A 37 -13.26 23.07 -10.73
C GLU A 37 -13.15 23.19 -12.26
N GLU A 38 -11.97 23.52 -12.80
CA GLU A 38 -11.73 23.61 -14.26
C GLU A 38 -11.33 22.24 -14.86
N ALA A 39 -10.57 21.43 -14.11
CA ALA A 39 -10.05 20.14 -14.57
C ALA A 39 -11.14 19.06 -14.72
N LEU A 40 -12.20 19.10 -13.89
CA LEU A 40 -13.24 18.07 -13.82
C LEU A 40 -14.48 18.39 -14.68
N THR A 41 -14.35 19.26 -15.67
CA THR A 41 -15.48 19.73 -16.51
C THR A 41 -15.78 18.84 -17.72
N THR A 42 -14.96 17.81 -17.97
CA THR A 42 -15.12 16.90 -19.12
C THR A 42 -14.88 15.44 -18.72
N PRO A 43 -15.44 14.45 -19.44
CA PRO A 43 -15.14 13.04 -19.19
C PRO A 43 -13.64 12.72 -19.20
N ALA A 44 -12.89 13.30 -20.14
CA ALA A 44 -11.43 13.10 -20.21
C ALA A 44 -10.70 13.67 -18.99
N GLY A 45 -11.14 14.84 -18.49
CA GLY A 45 -10.61 15.44 -17.27
C GLY A 45 -10.87 14.60 -16.02
N ILE A 46 -12.10 14.08 -15.88
CA ILE A 46 -12.47 13.16 -14.79
C ILE A 46 -11.65 11.87 -14.84
N GLN A 47 -11.48 11.29 -16.03
CA GLN A 47 -10.65 10.09 -16.22
C GLN A 47 -9.18 10.35 -15.85
N ALA A 48 -8.63 11.50 -16.24
CA ALA A 48 -7.27 11.89 -15.92
C ALA A 48 -7.07 12.08 -14.41
N ALA A 49 -8.04 12.66 -13.71
CA ALA A 49 -8.03 12.77 -12.25
C ALA A 49 -8.03 11.38 -11.59
N LEU A 50 -8.86 10.44 -12.08
CA LEU A 50 -8.82 9.07 -11.58
C LEU A 50 -7.44 8.41 -11.79
N TYR A 51 -6.80 8.64 -12.95
CA TYR A 51 -5.43 8.16 -13.19
C TYR A 51 -4.39 8.78 -12.26
N SER A 52 -4.56 10.04 -11.86
CA SER A 52 -3.74 10.69 -10.83
C SER A 52 -3.89 9.99 -9.48
N VAL A 53 -5.11 9.59 -9.08
CA VAL A 53 -5.34 8.78 -7.87
C VAL A 53 -4.55 7.47 -7.92
N TYR A 54 -4.59 6.73 -9.02
CA TYR A 54 -3.75 5.52 -9.19
C TYR A 54 -2.25 5.86 -9.14
N ALA A 55 -1.82 7.02 -9.64
CA ALA A 55 -0.42 7.44 -9.62
C ALA A 55 0.12 7.66 -8.21
N TYR A 56 -0.70 8.07 -7.25
CA TYR A 56 -0.28 8.16 -5.84
C TYR A 56 0.17 6.80 -5.30
N LEU A 57 -0.43 5.68 -5.73
CA LEU A 57 -0.04 4.34 -5.28
C LEU A 57 1.40 3.97 -5.70
N ARG A 58 1.93 4.56 -6.78
CA ARG A 58 3.30 4.31 -7.26
C ARG A 58 4.39 5.00 -6.43
N GLN A 59 4.04 5.98 -5.60
CA GLN A 59 5.04 6.71 -4.83
C GLN A 59 5.84 5.77 -3.91
N THR A 60 7.10 6.12 -3.64
CA THR A 60 7.99 5.34 -2.75
C THR A 60 7.34 5.07 -1.39
N SER A 61 6.63 6.05 -0.82
CA SER A 61 5.92 5.92 0.46
C SER A 61 4.74 4.93 0.42
N GLN A 62 4.22 4.64 -0.77
CA GLN A 62 3.07 3.75 -0.99
C GLN A 62 3.56 2.39 -1.50
N TYR A 63 2.95 1.83 -2.55
CA TYR A 63 3.32 0.53 -3.10
C TYR A 63 4.60 0.55 -3.93
N GLY A 64 5.17 1.72 -4.23
CA GLY A 64 6.47 1.80 -4.89
C GLY A 64 7.62 1.20 -4.09
N ARG A 65 7.54 1.23 -2.75
CA ARG A 65 8.46 0.50 -1.88
C ARG A 65 7.91 0.24 -0.49
N ASP A 66 7.47 1.29 0.20
CA ASP A 66 7.40 1.29 1.66
C ASP A 66 6.26 0.41 2.19
N LEU A 67 5.10 0.34 1.52
CA LEU A 67 4.01 -0.57 1.88
C LEU A 67 4.35 -2.06 1.71
N ILE A 68 5.45 -2.38 1.02
CA ILE A 68 5.93 -3.74 0.84
C ILE A 68 7.15 -4.00 1.73
N ALA A 69 8.18 -3.17 1.64
CA ALA A 69 9.47 -3.41 2.29
C ALA A 69 9.48 -3.10 3.79
N ILE A 70 8.82 -2.03 4.24
CA ILE A 70 8.84 -1.64 5.65
C ILE A 70 8.11 -2.64 6.54
N PRO A 71 6.93 -3.18 6.18
CA PRO A 71 6.30 -4.25 6.96
C PRO A 71 7.20 -5.48 7.14
N GLU A 72 7.97 -5.85 6.11
CA GLU A 72 8.91 -6.97 6.20
C GLU A 72 10.10 -6.65 7.12
N LEU A 73 10.54 -5.39 7.16
CA LEU A 73 11.58 -4.90 8.07
C LEU A 73 11.10 -4.78 9.51
N LEU A 74 9.87 -4.37 9.73
CA LEU A 74 9.26 -4.25 11.06
C LEU A 74 8.99 -5.63 11.66
N ALA A 75 8.76 -6.65 10.83
CA ALA A 75 8.52 -8.03 11.25
C ALA A 75 9.79 -8.93 11.25
N ASP A 76 9.57 -10.25 11.25
CA ASP A 76 10.54 -11.33 11.48
C ASP A 76 10.97 -12.10 10.21
N ASN A 77 10.56 -11.64 9.03
CA ASN A 77 10.91 -12.26 7.74
C ASN A 77 12.29 -11.86 7.20
N THR A 78 12.87 -10.78 7.72
CA THR A 78 14.03 -10.15 7.09
C THR A 78 15.23 -10.04 8.00
N ASN A 79 16.38 -9.81 7.38
CA ASN A 79 17.57 -9.24 7.99
C ASN A 79 18.00 -8.01 7.17
N HIS A 80 18.75 -7.11 7.77
CA HIS A 80 19.27 -5.93 7.08
C HIS A 80 20.79 -6.03 6.92
N THR A 81 21.32 -5.59 5.77
CA THR A 81 22.76 -5.73 5.48
C THR A 81 23.66 -4.76 6.26
N ASN A 82 23.08 -3.97 7.19
CA ASN A 82 23.73 -2.88 7.94
C ASN A 82 24.35 -1.79 7.04
N ASN A 83 23.95 -1.74 5.77
CA ASN A 83 24.27 -0.62 4.89
C ASN A 83 23.60 0.66 5.44
N PRO A 84 24.29 1.80 5.56
CA PRO A 84 23.68 3.05 6.03
C PRO A 84 22.62 3.53 5.04
N THR A 85 21.41 3.02 5.21
CA THR A 85 20.21 3.39 4.46
C THR A 85 19.15 3.88 5.43
N THR A 86 18.17 4.60 4.91
CA THR A 86 17.02 5.10 5.66
C THR A 86 16.12 4.00 6.23
N LEU A 87 16.38 2.72 5.90
CA LEU A 87 15.59 1.55 6.32
C LEU A 87 16.12 0.83 7.57
N ASN A 88 17.37 1.12 7.99
CA ASN A 88 17.95 0.49 9.17
C ASN A 88 17.20 0.82 10.48
N PRO A 89 16.70 2.07 10.71
CA PRO A 89 15.87 2.37 11.87
C PRO A 89 14.61 1.50 11.97
N GLN A 90 13.93 1.22 10.86
CA GLN A 90 12.72 0.38 10.78
C GLN A 90 13.06 -1.08 11.09
N PHE A 91 14.17 -1.60 10.53
CA PHE A 91 14.67 -2.94 10.86
C PHE A 91 14.93 -3.12 12.37
N ARG A 92 15.38 -2.05 13.03
CA ARG A 92 15.66 -2.03 14.48
C ARG A 92 14.44 -1.69 15.33
N ASN A 93 13.27 -1.43 14.71
CA ASN A 93 12.09 -0.84 15.36
C ASN A 93 12.47 0.31 16.30
N GLN A 94 13.30 1.23 15.81
CA GLN A 94 13.58 2.45 16.57
C GLN A 94 12.27 3.22 16.77
N PRO A 95 12.04 3.84 17.95
CA PRO A 95 10.87 4.69 18.18
C PRO A 95 10.70 5.71 17.05
N GLY A 96 9.48 5.80 16.52
CA GLY A 96 9.13 6.67 15.39
C GLY A 96 9.56 6.19 13.99
N ALA A 97 10.42 5.17 13.88
CA ALA A 97 10.82 4.60 12.60
C ALA A 97 9.76 3.59 12.09
N HIS A 98 8.77 4.12 11.36
CA HIS A 98 7.63 3.35 10.84
C HIS A 98 7.33 3.73 9.36
N LEU A 99 6.20 3.25 8.84
CA LEU A 99 5.61 3.71 7.57
C LEU A 99 5.12 5.16 7.69
N GLY A 100 5.24 5.93 6.58
CA GLY A 100 4.86 7.34 6.51
C GLY A 100 4.04 7.67 5.26
N ILE A 101 2.77 7.25 5.24
CA ILE A 101 1.89 7.36 4.07
C ILE A 101 0.85 8.49 4.13
N TRP A 102 0.85 9.30 5.21
CA TRP A 102 -0.25 10.20 5.55
C TRP A 102 -0.56 11.20 4.43
N GLY A 103 0.44 11.99 4.04
CA GLY A 103 0.26 13.06 3.06
C GLY A 103 -0.19 12.56 1.70
N SER A 104 0.47 11.51 1.17
CA SER A 104 0.11 10.95 -0.14
C SER A 104 -1.28 10.31 -0.13
N SER A 105 -1.70 9.70 0.99
CA SER A 105 -3.04 9.11 1.11
C SER A 105 -4.13 10.17 1.19
N TYR A 106 -3.97 11.22 2.00
CA TYR A 106 -4.98 12.29 2.10
C TYR A 106 -5.06 13.15 0.84
N SER A 107 -3.96 13.34 0.11
CA SER A 107 -4.03 13.97 -1.22
C SER A 107 -4.85 13.14 -2.20
N ALA A 108 -4.64 11.81 -2.23
CA ALA A 108 -5.42 10.91 -3.07
C ALA A 108 -6.90 10.87 -2.66
N ILE A 109 -7.20 10.80 -1.36
CA ILE A 109 -8.56 10.84 -0.82
C ILE A 109 -9.26 12.16 -1.19
N ASN A 110 -8.58 13.30 -1.09
CA ASN A 110 -9.15 14.58 -1.51
C ASN A 110 -9.49 14.58 -3.01
N GLU A 111 -8.60 14.06 -3.87
CA GLU A 111 -8.87 13.95 -5.30
C GLU A 111 -10.02 12.98 -5.60
N ILE A 112 -10.13 11.87 -4.87
CA ILE A 112 -11.30 10.97 -4.94
C ILE A 112 -12.59 11.69 -4.54
N ASN A 113 -12.60 12.40 -3.41
CA ASN A 113 -13.79 13.12 -2.94
C ASN A 113 -14.24 14.19 -3.96
N ASN A 114 -13.28 14.85 -4.63
CA ASN A 114 -13.58 15.78 -5.73
C ASN A 114 -14.23 15.08 -6.92
N ILE A 115 -13.71 13.92 -7.34
CA ILE A 115 -14.28 13.13 -8.43
C ILE A 115 -15.72 12.72 -8.07
N LEU A 116 -15.93 12.17 -6.86
CA LEU A 116 -17.25 11.71 -6.41
C LEU A 116 -18.25 12.85 -6.34
N LEU A 117 -17.86 14.02 -5.82
CA LEU A 117 -18.71 15.22 -5.78
C LEU A 117 -19.14 15.66 -7.18
N VAL A 118 -18.20 15.74 -8.14
CA VAL A 118 -18.55 16.13 -9.52
C VAL A 118 -19.48 15.11 -10.17
N LEU A 119 -19.33 13.82 -9.86
CA LEU A 119 -20.22 12.79 -10.39
C LEU A 119 -21.63 12.82 -9.80
N GLU A 120 -21.90 13.53 -8.70
CA GLU A 120 -23.27 13.76 -8.22
C GLU A 120 -24.09 14.53 -9.26
N ASN A 121 -23.49 15.55 -9.88
CA ASN A 121 -24.05 16.35 -10.96
C ASN A 121 -23.07 16.38 -12.16
N PRO A 122 -23.02 15.28 -12.94
CA PRO A 122 -21.95 15.08 -13.90
C PRO A 122 -22.01 16.10 -15.06
N PRO A 123 -20.85 16.55 -15.59
CA PRO A 123 -20.81 17.46 -16.72
C PRO A 123 -21.34 16.82 -18.02
N GLU A 124 -21.61 17.65 -19.02
CA GLU A 124 -22.06 17.19 -20.34
C GLU A 124 -21.09 16.16 -20.95
N GLY A 125 -21.64 15.11 -21.56
CA GLY A 125 -20.87 14.04 -22.19
C GLY A 125 -20.51 12.86 -21.26
N VAL A 126 -20.78 12.96 -19.95
CA VAL A 126 -20.66 11.83 -19.03
C VAL A 126 -21.87 10.92 -19.16
N THR A 127 -21.65 9.68 -19.60
CA THR A 127 -22.69 8.63 -19.64
C THR A 127 -22.87 7.99 -18.26
N THR A 128 -24.01 7.31 -18.05
CA THR A 128 -24.25 6.51 -16.84
C THR A 128 -23.16 5.47 -16.64
N GLU A 129 -22.81 4.72 -17.69
CA GLU A 129 -21.77 3.70 -17.63
C GLU A 129 -20.41 4.28 -17.23
N PHE A 130 -20.02 5.43 -17.80
CA PHE A 130 -18.80 6.13 -17.44
C PHE A 130 -18.82 6.58 -15.99
N LYS A 131 -19.91 7.23 -15.54
CA LYS A 131 -20.08 7.68 -14.15
C LYS A 131 -19.92 6.53 -13.18
N GLU A 132 -20.64 5.44 -13.39
CA GLU A 132 -20.61 4.29 -12.50
C GLU A 132 -19.24 3.59 -12.52
N ASN A 133 -18.57 3.50 -13.68
CA ASN A 133 -17.22 2.96 -13.76
C ASN A 133 -16.21 3.81 -12.96
N ILE A 134 -16.20 5.14 -13.15
CA ILE A 134 -15.31 6.03 -12.41
C ILE A 134 -15.62 5.99 -10.91
N ALA A 135 -16.90 6.10 -10.53
CA ALA A 135 -17.31 6.09 -9.14
C ALA A 135 -16.92 4.77 -8.46
N GLY A 136 -17.17 3.63 -9.09
CA GLY A 136 -16.80 2.32 -8.54
C GLY A 136 -15.30 2.19 -8.30
N GLN A 137 -14.47 2.65 -9.25
CA GLN A 137 -13.02 2.67 -9.06
C GLN A 137 -12.58 3.64 -7.96
N ALA A 138 -13.20 4.82 -7.87
CA ALA A 138 -12.92 5.83 -6.86
C ALA A 138 -13.25 5.32 -5.44
N HIS A 139 -14.40 4.68 -5.24
CA HIS A 139 -14.77 4.04 -3.98
C HIS A 139 -13.80 2.92 -3.59
N PHE A 140 -13.43 2.03 -4.52
CA PHE A 140 -12.41 1.00 -4.26
C PHE A 140 -11.07 1.61 -3.78
N LEU A 141 -10.61 2.66 -4.46
CA LEU A 141 -9.36 3.32 -4.10
C LEU A 141 -9.46 4.02 -2.74
N ARG A 142 -10.60 4.65 -2.42
CA ARG A 142 -10.83 5.29 -1.13
C ARG A 142 -10.80 4.26 0.01
N ALA A 143 -11.47 3.12 -0.17
CA ALA A 143 -11.39 1.98 0.73
C ALA A 143 -9.95 1.49 0.92
N LEU A 144 -9.18 1.34 -0.16
CA LEU A 144 -7.77 0.93 -0.09
C LEU A 144 -6.90 1.91 0.70
N TYR A 145 -7.04 3.22 0.45
CA TYR A 145 -6.31 4.26 1.17
C TYR A 145 -6.69 4.31 2.65
N TYR A 146 -7.98 4.29 2.98
CA TYR A 146 -8.42 4.28 4.38
C TYR A 146 -8.03 3.01 5.11
N HIS A 147 -8.09 1.84 4.48
CA HIS A 147 -7.62 0.59 5.10
C HIS A 147 -6.11 0.65 5.38
N ASN A 148 -5.31 1.15 4.43
CA ASN A 148 -3.87 1.32 4.64
C ASN A 148 -3.57 2.35 5.74
N LEU A 149 -4.27 3.49 5.78
CA LEU A 149 -4.16 4.47 6.86
C LEU A 149 -4.52 3.84 8.21
N SER A 150 -5.66 3.14 8.28
CA SER A 150 -6.17 2.57 9.52
C SER A 150 -5.21 1.56 10.12
N LYS A 151 -4.74 0.57 9.33
CA LYS A 151 -3.86 -0.48 9.84
C LYS A 151 -2.45 0.01 10.21
N ILE A 152 -2.05 1.20 9.76
CA ILE A 152 -0.73 1.81 10.03
C ILE A 152 -0.78 2.74 11.25
N TYR A 153 -1.80 3.60 11.35
CA TYR A 153 -1.87 4.64 12.38
C TYR A 153 -2.82 4.29 13.52
N GLY A 154 -3.68 3.29 13.37
CA GLY A 154 -4.60 2.82 14.39
C GLY A 154 -4.40 1.35 14.74
N TYR A 155 -5.02 0.93 15.85
CA TYR A 155 -5.20 -0.48 16.17
C TYR A 155 -6.18 -1.15 15.18
N ASP A 156 -6.16 -2.49 15.16
CA ASP A 156 -7.10 -3.27 14.35
C ASP A 156 -8.37 -3.58 15.18
N PRO A 157 -9.55 -3.80 14.56
CA PRO A 157 -10.82 -3.85 15.27
C PRO A 157 -10.90 -4.83 16.46
N LYS A 158 -10.18 -5.96 16.37
CA LYS A 158 -10.16 -7.01 17.40
C LYS A 158 -8.84 -7.12 18.15
N ALA A 159 -7.91 -6.21 17.89
CA ALA A 159 -6.59 -6.17 18.51
C ALA A 159 -6.22 -4.72 18.84
N SER A 160 -6.54 -4.30 20.07
CA SER A 160 -6.27 -2.96 20.59
C SER A 160 -5.81 -2.98 22.05
N ILE A 161 -5.23 -1.87 22.47
CA ILE A 161 -4.93 -1.58 23.88
C ILE A 161 -5.74 -0.33 24.25
N ASP A 162 -6.79 -0.52 25.04
CA ASP A 162 -7.81 0.51 25.29
C ASP A 162 -7.22 1.78 25.92
N GLU A 163 -6.21 1.64 26.77
CA GLU A 163 -5.57 2.76 27.47
C GLU A 163 -4.88 3.76 26.53
N VAL A 164 -4.46 3.30 25.35
CA VAL A 164 -3.73 4.10 24.35
C VAL A 164 -4.40 4.10 22.97
N ASN A 165 -5.63 3.60 22.88
CA ASN A 165 -6.42 3.62 21.65
C ASN A 165 -7.13 4.96 21.49
N TYR A 166 -6.53 5.86 20.71
CA TYR A 166 -7.10 7.18 20.40
C TYR A 166 -7.90 7.22 19.09
N GLY A 167 -8.34 6.06 18.59
CA GLY A 167 -9.04 5.89 17.31
C GLY A 167 -8.12 5.50 16.16
N SER A 168 -8.64 5.55 14.95
CA SER A 168 -7.92 5.25 13.71
C SER A 168 -7.32 6.54 13.12
N VAL A 169 -7.91 7.09 12.08
CA VAL A 169 -7.49 8.34 11.43
C VAL A 169 -8.68 9.28 11.25
N PRO A 170 -8.47 10.58 10.98
CA PRO A 170 -9.58 11.46 10.68
C PRO A 170 -10.35 11.02 9.43
N LEU A 171 -11.69 11.00 9.55
CA LEU A 171 -12.57 10.71 8.43
C LEU A 171 -12.87 12.01 7.67
N VAL A 172 -12.44 12.09 6.41
CA VAL A 172 -12.64 13.25 5.53
C VAL A 172 -13.29 12.78 4.23
N LEU A 173 -14.56 13.11 4.06
CA LEU A 173 -15.37 12.73 2.87
C LEU A 173 -15.74 13.93 2.00
N ASP A 174 -15.73 15.13 2.57
CA ASP A 174 -15.93 16.36 1.82
C ASP A 174 -14.61 16.79 1.17
N PRO A 175 -14.62 17.19 -0.11
CA PRO A 175 -13.42 17.70 -0.76
C PRO A 175 -13.06 19.10 -0.25
N VAL A 176 -11.76 19.35 -0.14
CA VAL A 176 -11.20 20.67 0.10
C VAL A 176 -10.73 21.26 -1.23
N LEU A 177 -11.45 22.26 -1.72
CA LEU A 177 -11.12 23.01 -2.94
C LEU A 177 -10.37 24.30 -2.61
N ARG A 178 -10.67 24.89 -1.45
CA ARG A 178 -10.16 26.19 -1.01
C ARG A 178 -9.76 26.17 0.46
N ILE A 179 -8.94 27.13 0.87
CA ILE A 179 -8.37 27.16 2.22
C ILE A 179 -9.44 27.29 3.31
N GLU A 180 -10.57 27.92 2.99
CA GLU A 180 -11.69 28.12 3.91
C GLU A 180 -12.47 26.83 4.21
N GLN A 181 -12.31 25.80 3.38
CA GLN A 181 -12.93 24.48 3.58
C GLN A 181 -12.04 23.53 4.39
N ILE A 182 -10.83 23.96 4.77
CA ILE A 182 -9.95 23.14 5.61
C ILE A 182 -10.60 22.94 6.96
N VAL A 183 -10.89 21.68 7.27
CA VAL A 183 -11.35 21.24 8.58
C VAL A 183 -10.21 20.58 9.36
N TYR A 184 -10.30 20.62 10.68
CA TYR A 184 -9.33 20.01 11.59
C TYR A 184 -10.01 18.94 12.46
N PRO A 185 -10.40 17.79 11.87
CA PRO A 185 -11.16 16.77 12.58
C PRO A 185 -10.33 16.01 13.60
N SER A 186 -11.00 15.47 14.63
CA SER A 186 -10.41 14.43 15.49
C SER A 186 -10.24 13.13 14.70
N ARG A 187 -9.49 12.18 15.25
CA ARG A 187 -9.45 10.80 14.73
C ARG A 187 -10.84 10.17 14.89
N ALA A 188 -11.34 9.51 13.85
CA ALA A 188 -12.53 8.67 13.96
C ALA A 188 -12.19 7.37 14.72
N SER A 189 -13.20 6.67 15.23
CA SER A 189 -12.99 5.33 15.79
C SER A 189 -12.60 4.33 14.69
N VAL A 190 -12.03 3.19 15.08
CA VAL A 190 -11.66 2.15 14.11
C VAL A 190 -12.91 1.61 13.43
N GLU A 191 -14.00 1.45 14.18
CA GLU A 191 -15.30 0.96 13.71
C GLU A 191 -15.87 1.86 12.62
N VAL A 192 -15.89 3.18 12.83
CA VAL A 192 -16.40 4.15 11.84
C VAL A 192 -15.58 4.12 10.54
N ILE A 193 -14.26 3.92 10.63
CA ILE A 193 -13.42 3.78 9.43
C ILE A 193 -13.72 2.46 8.71
N TYR A 194 -13.95 1.37 9.43
CA TYR A 194 -14.30 0.08 8.82
C TYR A 194 -15.71 0.09 8.21
N GLU A 195 -16.68 0.77 8.82
CA GLU A 195 -18.01 0.98 8.25
C GLU A 195 -17.93 1.70 6.89
N LEU A 196 -17.14 2.78 6.80
CA LEU A 196 -16.87 3.44 5.52
C LEU A 196 -16.23 2.49 4.51
N ILE A 197 -15.18 1.76 4.91
CA ILE A 197 -14.45 0.88 4.00
C ILE A 197 -15.39 -0.20 3.45
N TYR A 198 -16.27 -0.77 4.29
CA TYR A 198 -17.26 -1.76 3.85
C TYR A 198 -18.25 -1.15 2.85
N ASP A 199 -18.79 0.03 3.15
CA ASP A 199 -19.74 0.75 2.26
C ASP A 199 -19.09 1.11 0.90
N ASP A 200 -17.86 1.61 0.93
CA ASP A 200 -17.08 1.91 -0.28
C ASP A 200 -16.81 0.64 -1.11
N LEU A 201 -16.48 -0.48 -0.47
CA LEU A 201 -16.21 -1.74 -1.18
C LEU A 201 -17.48 -2.37 -1.75
N GLU A 202 -18.60 -2.34 -1.02
CA GLU A 202 -19.89 -2.81 -1.51
C GLU A 202 -20.39 -1.95 -2.67
N THR A 203 -20.26 -0.62 -2.56
CA THR A 203 -20.57 0.32 -3.63
C THR A 203 -19.69 0.08 -4.85
N ALA A 204 -18.38 -0.07 -4.66
CA ALA A 204 -17.44 -0.37 -5.74
C ALA A 204 -17.77 -1.68 -6.45
N TYR A 205 -18.05 -2.74 -5.69
CA TYR A 205 -18.44 -4.04 -6.23
C TYR A 205 -19.69 -3.90 -7.11
N ASN A 206 -20.77 -3.31 -6.57
CA ASN A 206 -22.05 -3.18 -7.26
C ASN A 206 -21.94 -2.33 -8.53
N LEU A 207 -21.18 -1.23 -8.49
CA LEU A 207 -20.99 -0.35 -9.64
C LEU A 207 -20.11 -0.97 -10.73
N LEU A 208 -19.21 -1.90 -10.40
CA LEU A 208 -18.27 -2.52 -11.34
C LEU A 208 -18.73 -3.92 -11.80
N LEU A 209 -19.73 -4.51 -11.16
CA LEU A 209 -20.22 -5.84 -11.50
C LEU A 209 -20.76 -5.90 -12.94
N GLY A 210 -20.35 -6.92 -13.68
CA GLY A 210 -20.77 -7.12 -15.08
C GLY A 210 -20.15 -6.14 -16.08
N LYS A 211 -19.27 -5.24 -15.64
CA LYS A 211 -18.57 -4.29 -16.52
C LYS A 211 -17.22 -4.84 -16.95
N ALA A 212 -16.90 -4.64 -18.21
CA ALA A 212 -15.55 -4.89 -18.69
C ALA A 212 -14.60 -3.94 -17.97
N SER A 213 -13.58 -4.49 -17.30
CA SER A 213 -12.40 -3.70 -16.95
C SER A 213 -11.75 -3.22 -18.24
N ASN A 214 -11.04 -2.08 -18.22
CA ASN A 214 -10.48 -1.45 -19.42
C ASN A 214 -9.60 -2.43 -20.25
N GLY A 215 -10.19 -3.12 -21.22
CA GLY A 215 -9.51 -4.08 -22.09
C GLY A 215 -9.00 -5.35 -21.40
N SER A 216 -7.85 -5.85 -21.86
CA SER A 216 -7.17 -7.06 -21.37
C SER A 216 -6.37 -6.87 -20.07
N ASP A 217 -6.53 -5.72 -19.42
CA ASP A 217 -5.67 -5.21 -18.36
C ASP A 217 -6.47 -5.05 -17.06
N SER A 218 -7.39 -5.99 -16.82
CA SER A 218 -8.33 -5.95 -15.69
C SER A 218 -7.66 -5.84 -14.33
N GLU A 219 -6.47 -6.41 -14.20
CA GLU A 219 -5.65 -6.40 -12.99
C GLU A 219 -5.00 -5.04 -12.73
N TYR A 220 -5.00 -4.10 -13.67
CA TYR A 220 -4.39 -2.78 -13.49
C TYR A 220 -5.33 -1.75 -12.85
N TYR A 221 -6.62 -2.08 -12.81
CA TYR A 221 -7.68 -1.18 -12.37
C TYR A 221 -8.58 -1.90 -11.37
N ALA A 222 -9.31 -1.14 -10.57
CA ALA A 222 -10.36 -1.69 -9.74
C ALA A 222 -11.42 -2.37 -10.62
N SER A 223 -11.86 -3.53 -10.18
CA SER A 223 -12.91 -4.36 -10.77
C SER A 223 -13.78 -4.92 -9.65
N ALA A 224 -14.94 -5.49 -9.97
CA ALA A 224 -15.75 -6.17 -8.96
C ALA A 224 -14.97 -7.30 -8.25
N ALA A 225 -14.14 -8.04 -8.99
CA ALA A 225 -13.25 -9.05 -8.41
C ALA A 225 -12.22 -8.45 -7.44
N ALA A 226 -11.62 -7.29 -7.80
CA ALA A 226 -10.68 -6.60 -6.92
C ALA A 226 -11.35 -6.04 -5.66
N ALA A 227 -12.57 -5.48 -5.80
CA ALA A 227 -13.36 -5.00 -4.67
C ALA A 227 -13.68 -6.13 -3.69
N ALA A 228 -14.20 -7.25 -4.18
CA ALA A 228 -14.46 -8.44 -3.37
C ALA A 228 -13.17 -8.99 -2.73
N ALA A 229 -12.06 -9.03 -3.49
CA ALA A 229 -10.79 -9.52 -2.96
C ALA A 229 -10.25 -8.63 -1.82
N LEU A 230 -10.31 -7.30 -1.98
CA LEU A 230 -9.95 -6.36 -0.92
C LEU A 230 -10.90 -6.47 0.27
N PHE A 231 -12.21 -6.65 0.03
CA PHE A 231 -13.20 -6.84 1.08
C PHE A 231 -12.88 -8.09 1.91
N SER A 232 -12.53 -9.22 1.27
CA SER A 232 -12.10 -10.42 2.00
C SER A 232 -10.92 -10.15 2.94
N ARG A 233 -9.99 -9.27 2.56
CA ARG A 233 -8.85 -8.88 3.40
C ARG A 233 -9.30 -7.99 4.56
N VAL A 234 -10.09 -6.95 4.29
CA VAL A 234 -10.55 -6.02 5.33
C VAL A 234 -11.42 -6.76 6.34
N ALA A 235 -12.34 -7.60 5.87
CA ALA A 235 -13.17 -8.44 6.72
C ALA A 235 -12.35 -9.40 7.59
N LEU A 236 -11.23 -9.92 7.09
CA LEU A 236 -10.33 -10.76 7.87
C LEU A 236 -9.68 -9.99 9.03
N TYR A 237 -9.36 -8.71 8.83
CA TYR A 237 -8.83 -7.84 9.90
C TYR A 237 -9.90 -7.50 10.94
N ASN A 238 -11.18 -7.48 10.54
CA ASN A 238 -12.32 -7.28 11.43
C ASN A 238 -12.83 -8.57 12.09
N GLU A 239 -12.23 -9.72 11.74
CA GLU A 239 -12.71 -11.07 12.12
C GLU A 239 -14.17 -11.35 11.72
N ASP A 240 -14.64 -10.72 10.63
CA ASP A 240 -15.94 -10.97 10.04
C ASP A 240 -15.84 -12.15 9.05
N TYR A 241 -15.71 -13.36 9.60
CA TYR A 241 -15.36 -14.55 8.83
C TYR A 241 -16.43 -14.94 7.79
N ASP A 242 -17.71 -14.68 8.06
CA ASP A 242 -18.78 -14.92 7.09
C ASP A 242 -18.60 -14.01 5.87
N ARG A 243 -18.27 -12.73 6.09
CA ARG A 243 -17.95 -11.80 4.99
C ARG A 243 -16.67 -12.20 4.27
N VAL A 244 -15.63 -12.65 4.98
CA VAL A 244 -14.40 -13.14 4.33
C VAL A 244 -14.73 -14.26 3.34
N ILE A 245 -15.54 -15.23 3.75
CA ILE A 245 -15.91 -16.38 2.91
C ILE A 245 -16.66 -15.92 1.67
N ALA A 246 -17.73 -15.13 1.84
CA ALA A 246 -18.57 -14.66 0.74
C ALA A 246 -17.78 -13.82 -0.28
N GLU A 247 -16.96 -12.88 0.19
CA GLU A 247 -16.21 -11.98 -0.71
C GLU A 247 -15.02 -12.69 -1.35
N ALA A 248 -14.40 -13.65 -0.67
CA ALA A 248 -13.36 -14.48 -1.27
C ALA A 248 -13.92 -15.40 -2.37
N GLU A 249 -15.13 -15.95 -2.18
CA GLU A 249 -15.84 -16.71 -3.22
C GLU A 249 -16.14 -15.82 -4.43
N ALA A 250 -16.77 -14.66 -4.22
CA ALA A 250 -17.07 -13.72 -5.29
C ALA A 250 -15.80 -13.28 -6.04
N ALA A 251 -14.71 -12.98 -5.33
CA ALA A 251 -13.43 -12.63 -5.94
C ALA A 251 -12.88 -13.75 -6.82
N LEU A 252 -12.90 -15.01 -6.35
CA LEU A 252 -12.38 -16.16 -7.10
C LEU A 252 -13.25 -16.50 -8.32
N GLU A 253 -14.56 -16.30 -8.24
CA GLU A 253 -15.50 -16.55 -9.35
C GLU A 253 -15.42 -15.47 -10.44
N LEU A 254 -15.29 -14.20 -10.05
CA LEU A 254 -15.28 -13.07 -10.97
C LEU A 254 -13.90 -12.80 -11.58
N SER A 255 -12.83 -13.24 -10.91
CA SER A 255 -11.47 -12.95 -11.34
C SER A 255 -11.09 -13.70 -12.62
N ALA A 256 -10.51 -12.97 -13.59
CA ALA A 256 -9.85 -13.56 -14.75
C ALA A 256 -8.45 -14.11 -14.43
N SER A 257 -7.94 -13.88 -13.21
CA SER A 257 -6.62 -14.28 -12.74
C SER A 257 -6.52 -15.79 -12.59
N LYS A 258 -5.34 -16.33 -12.83
CA LYS A 258 -5.10 -17.78 -12.86
C LYS A 258 -4.21 -18.17 -11.70
N PHE A 259 -4.71 -19.07 -10.85
CA PHE A 259 -3.86 -19.75 -9.88
C PHE A 259 -2.75 -20.51 -10.60
N MET A 260 -1.49 -20.19 -10.30
CA MET A 260 -0.35 -20.76 -11.03
C MET A 260 -0.10 -22.19 -10.57
N SER A 261 0.19 -23.09 -11.53
CA SER A 261 0.71 -24.41 -11.21
C SER A 261 2.15 -24.32 -10.67
N LYS A 262 2.63 -25.40 -10.03
CA LYS A 262 4.03 -25.51 -9.58
C LYS A 262 5.02 -25.16 -10.70
N ASP A 263 4.85 -25.76 -11.88
CA ASP A 263 5.75 -25.58 -13.03
C ASP A 263 5.75 -24.15 -13.58
N SER A 264 4.63 -23.44 -13.46
CA SER A 264 4.50 -22.06 -13.95
C SER A 264 4.84 -21.00 -12.91
N TYR A 265 4.99 -21.38 -11.63
CA TYR A 265 5.07 -20.44 -10.51
C TYR A 265 6.23 -19.45 -10.66
N ILE A 266 7.44 -19.95 -10.87
CA ILE A 266 8.65 -19.12 -11.01
C ILE A 266 8.59 -18.28 -12.28
N ALA A 267 8.18 -18.89 -13.40
CA ALA A 267 8.04 -18.17 -14.67
C ALA A 267 6.98 -17.05 -14.59
N GLY A 268 5.94 -17.22 -13.78
CA GLY A 268 4.90 -16.21 -13.56
C GLY A 268 5.46 -14.93 -12.92
N TRP A 269 6.34 -15.06 -11.92
CA TRP A 269 7.08 -13.93 -11.31
C TRP A 269 8.09 -13.27 -12.25
N ARG A 270 8.25 -13.76 -13.49
CA ARG A 270 9.08 -13.14 -14.54
C ARG A 270 8.25 -12.46 -15.62
N ARG A 271 6.92 -12.51 -15.54
CA ARG A 271 6.02 -11.82 -16.47
C ARG A 271 5.76 -10.40 -16.00
N MET A 272 5.54 -9.48 -16.94
CA MET A 272 5.09 -8.11 -16.64
C MET A 272 3.84 -8.09 -15.76
N LYS A 273 2.86 -8.91 -16.13
CA LYS A 273 1.61 -9.15 -15.40
C LYS A 273 1.72 -10.46 -14.65
N LEU A 274 1.61 -10.44 -13.32
CA LEU A 274 1.59 -11.68 -12.56
C LEU A 274 0.27 -12.41 -12.84
N PRO A 275 0.27 -13.68 -13.31
CA PRO A 275 -0.96 -14.40 -13.64
C PRO A 275 -1.97 -14.51 -12.49
N GLU A 276 -1.49 -14.55 -11.25
CA GLU A 276 -2.34 -14.60 -10.05
C GLU A 276 -2.86 -13.24 -9.59
N SER A 277 -2.42 -12.13 -10.18
CA SER A 277 -2.80 -10.82 -9.66
C SER A 277 -4.26 -10.50 -9.99
N ILE A 278 -5.01 -10.12 -8.96
CA ILE A 278 -6.37 -9.58 -9.08
C ILE A 278 -6.28 -8.04 -9.18
N PHE A 279 -5.30 -7.43 -8.52
CA PHE A 279 -5.00 -6.01 -8.61
C PHE A 279 -3.50 -5.74 -8.47
N GLU A 280 -2.89 -5.07 -9.46
CA GLU A 280 -1.51 -4.60 -9.49
C GLU A 280 -1.44 -3.07 -9.58
N VAL A 281 -0.49 -2.49 -8.87
CA VAL A 281 -0.02 -1.13 -9.17
C VAL A 281 0.95 -1.20 -10.33
N VAL A 282 0.60 -0.56 -11.44
CA VAL A 282 1.38 -0.56 -12.67
C VAL A 282 2.44 0.52 -12.63
N PHE A 283 3.66 0.16 -13.05
CA PHE A 283 4.77 1.10 -13.29
C PHE A 283 5.01 1.22 -14.80
N HIS A 284 4.86 2.41 -15.34
CA HIS A 284 5.01 2.67 -16.78
C HIS A 284 6.43 3.13 -17.11
N LEU A 285 6.86 2.83 -18.34
CA LEU A 285 8.11 3.37 -18.88
C LEU A 285 8.01 4.91 -18.91
N GLY A 286 8.85 5.58 -18.12
CA GLY A 286 8.87 7.03 -17.99
C GLY A 286 8.44 7.54 -16.61
N ASP A 287 7.86 6.69 -15.76
CA ASP A 287 7.72 7.01 -14.34
C ASP A 287 9.13 7.17 -13.71
N TYR A 288 9.33 8.20 -12.89
CA TYR A 288 10.60 8.32 -12.17
C TYR A 288 10.59 7.38 -10.97
N VAL A 289 11.52 6.42 -10.97
CA VAL A 289 11.84 5.59 -9.81
C VAL A 289 13.33 5.74 -9.55
N ASP A 290 13.73 6.14 -8.33
CA ASP A 290 15.17 6.18 -7.98
C ASP A 290 15.75 4.77 -8.19
N PRO A 291 16.67 4.61 -9.16
CA PRO A 291 17.06 3.30 -9.61
C PRO A 291 17.99 2.57 -8.63
N VAL A 292 18.49 3.27 -7.61
CA VAL A 292 19.52 2.81 -6.68
C VAL A 292 18.99 2.66 -5.26
N ASN A 293 18.07 3.51 -4.81
CA ASN A 293 17.67 3.56 -3.39
C ASN A 293 16.19 3.30 -3.12
N GLU A 294 15.29 3.47 -4.10
CA GLU A 294 13.85 3.55 -3.79
C GLU A 294 12.94 2.58 -4.53
N SER A 295 13.48 1.66 -5.34
CA SER A 295 12.68 0.58 -5.93
C SER A 295 12.68 -0.68 -5.08
N LEU A 296 11.63 -1.51 -5.22
CA LEU A 296 11.58 -2.83 -4.59
C LEU A 296 12.75 -3.72 -5.03
N ARG A 297 13.09 -3.71 -6.32
CA ARG A 297 14.27 -4.40 -6.83
C ARG A 297 15.53 -3.96 -6.09
N ALA A 298 15.84 -2.66 -6.08
CA ALA A 298 17.05 -2.15 -5.43
C ALA A 298 17.10 -2.47 -3.93
N THR A 299 15.92 -2.53 -3.29
CA THR A 299 15.74 -2.83 -1.87
C THR A 299 16.06 -4.30 -1.56
N PHE A 300 15.62 -5.21 -2.42
CA PHE A 300 15.59 -6.64 -2.13
C PHE A 300 16.68 -7.47 -2.81
N THR A 301 17.27 -6.96 -3.88
CA THR A 301 18.34 -7.65 -4.61
C THR A 301 19.48 -6.69 -4.88
N SER A 302 20.69 -7.27 -4.96
CA SER A 302 21.90 -6.58 -5.37
C SER A 302 22.10 -6.57 -6.90
N ARG A 303 21.30 -7.35 -7.64
CA ARG A 303 21.36 -7.51 -9.10
C ARG A 303 20.35 -6.62 -9.83
N LEU A 304 20.63 -6.26 -11.09
CA LEU A 304 19.67 -5.54 -11.93
C LEU A 304 18.65 -6.48 -12.57
N GLU A 305 19.16 -7.62 -13.07
CA GLU A 305 18.43 -8.70 -13.72
C GLU A 305 18.87 -10.07 -13.18
N LEU A 306 18.13 -11.12 -13.51
CA LEU A 306 18.35 -12.47 -12.95
C LEU A 306 19.72 -13.07 -13.25
N THR A 307 20.25 -12.83 -14.45
CA THR A 307 21.50 -13.45 -14.92
C THR A 307 22.75 -12.64 -14.59
N GLU A 308 22.60 -11.40 -14.13
CA GLU A 308 23.75 -10.52 -13.87
C GLU A 308 24.51 -10.91 -12.61
N SER A 309 25.84 -11.00 -12.70
CA SER A 309 26.73 -11.31 -11.57
C SER A 309 27.32 -10.08 -10.88
N ASP A 310 27.12 -8.89 -11.44
CA ASP A 310 27.72 -7.65 -10.95
C ASP A 310 26.85 -6.97 -9.91
N PHE A 311 27.51 -6.41 -8.89
CA PHE A 311 26.84 -5.69 -7.82
C PHE A 311 26.38 -4.31 -8.32
N SER A 312 25.08 -4.16 -8.59
CA SER A 312 24.52 -2.96 -9.23
C SER A 312 23.60 -2.14 -8.32
N SER A 313 23.24 -2.63 -7.13
CA SER A 313 22.25 -1.97 -6.26
C SER A 313 22.40 -2.35 -4.77
N ARG A 314 21.47 -1.99 -3.89
CA ARG A 314 21.70 -2.11 -2.43
C ARG A 314 21.52 -3.54 -1.92
N GLY A 315 20.43 -4.22 -2.28
CA GLY A 315 20.03 -5.50 -1.70
C GLY A 315 20.06 -5.46 -0.18
N ASN A 316 19.48 -4.41 0.41
CA ASN A 316 19.62 -4.10 1.83
C ASN A 316 18.63 -4.83 2.73
N VAL A 317 17.54 -5.34 2.17
CA VAL A 317 16.55 -6.17 2.87
C VAL A 317 16.65 -7.59 2.35
N VAL A 318 17.21 -8.49 3.17
CA VAL A 318 17.52 -9.87 2.78
C VAL A 318 16.69 -10.86 3.61
N VAL A 319 16.59 -12.09 3.16
CA VAL A 319 15.82 -13.15 3.83
C VAL A 319 16.44 -13.50 5.18
N SER A 320 15.64 -13.59 6.23
CA SER A 320 16.11 -14.05 7.53
C SER A 320 16.41 -15.57 7.49
N PRO A 321 17.45 -16.05 8.19
CA PRO A 321 17.70 -17.50 8.30
C PRO A 321 16.51 -18.27 8.89
N ASP A 322 15.75 -17.67 9.82
CA ASP A 322 14.53 -18.27 10.38
C ASP A 322 13.51 -18.53 9.28
N LEU A 323 13.14 -17.50 8.50
CA LEU A 323 12.17 -17.64 7.42
C LEU A 323 12.64 -18.68 6.39
N TYR A 324 13.90 -18.58 5.93
CA TYR A 324 14.42 -19.51 4.93
C TYR A 324 14.42 -20.97 5.42
N SER A 325 14.66 -21.20 6.71
CA SER A 325 14.63 -22.54 7.32
C SER A 325 13.24 -23.19 7.38
N LYS A 326 12.16 -22.40 7.26
CA LYS A 326 10.79 -22.92 7.26
C LYS A 326 10.38 -23.56 5.93
N TYR A 327 11.06 -23.24 4.84
CA TYR A 327 10.79 -23.86 3.55
C TYR A 327 11.43 -25.25 3.48
N THR A 328 10.65 -26.25 3.08
CA THR A 328 11.20 -27.60 2.84
C THR A 328 12.08 -27.61 1.59
N SER A 329 12.93 -28.64 1.43
CA SER A 329 13.84 -28.70 0.29
C SER A 329 13.13 -28.68 -1.07
N ASN A 330 11.92 -29.24 -1.14
CA ASN A 330 11.12 -29.40 -2.36
C ASN A 330 10.14 -28.24 -2.62
N ASP A 331 10.14 -27.24 -1.73
CA ASP A 331 9.25 -26.09 -1.82
C ASP A 331 9.67 -25.17 -2.97
N ILE A 332 8.83 -25.08 -4.01
CA ILE A 332 9.12 -24.29 -5.22
C ILE A 332 9.35 -22.81 -4.91
N ARG A 333 8.77 -22.28 -3.83
CA ARG A 333 8.92 -20.86 -3.45
C ARG A 333 10.37 -20.51 -3.13
N ARG A 334 11.21 -21.50 -2.78
CA ARG A 334 12.64 -21.30 -2.55
C ARG A 334 13.39 -20.83 -3.79
N GLU A 335 12.89 -21.14 -4.99
CA GLU A 335 13.50 -20.68 -6.24
C GLU A 335 13.33 -19.17 -6.49
N LEU A 336 12.48 -18.50 -5.71
CA LEU A 336 12.43 -17.03 -5.67
C LEU A 336 13.51 -16.42 -4.78
N PHE A 337 14.28 -17.25 -4.06
CA PHE A 337 15.41 -16.81 -3.25
C PHE A 337 16.72 -17.26 -3.87
N ILE A 338 17.65 -16.32 -4.04
CA ILE A 338 18.99 -16.62 -4.56
C ILE A 338 20.04 -15.94 -3.70
N ASN A 339 21.29 -16.40 -3.78
CA ASN A 339 22.37 -15.64 -3.17
C ASN A 339 22.59 -14.33 -3.95
N GLY A 340 22.83 -13.26 -3.20
CA GLY A 340 23.22 -11.97 -3.76
C GLY A 340 24.58 -12.04 -4.46
N VAL A 341 25.03 -10.88 -4.95
CA VAL A 341 26.34 -10.72 -5.60
C VAL A 341 27.26 -9.83 -4.77
N GLY A 342 28.53 -9.74 -5.17
CA GLY A 342 29.52 -8.87 -4.52
C GLY A 342 29.52 -9.00 -2.99
N ARG A 343 29.30 -7.89 -2.29
CA ARG A 343 29.26 -7.87 -0.81
C ARG A 343 28.09 -8.64 -0.19
N ASN A 344 27.07 -8.98 -0.98
CA ASN A 344 25.91 -9.77 -0.57
C ASN A 344 26.01 -11.24 -0.98
N ALA A 345 27.18 -11.72 -1.45
CA ALA A 345 27.34 -13.11 -1.94
C ALA A 345 26.99 -14.20 -0.92
N SER A 346 27.06 -13.91 0.39
CA SER A 346 26.67 -14.81 1.48
C SER A 346 25.25 -14.57 2.01
N ARG A 347 24.48 -13.68 1.38
CA ARG A 347 23.13 -13.30 1.79
C ARG A 347 22.11 -13.84 0.80
N THR A 348 20.99 -14.32 1.34
CA THR A 348 19.84 -14.77 0.55
C THR A 348 18.94 -13.58 0.24
N GLU A 349 18.79 -13.26 -1.04
CA GLU A 349 17.99 -12.16 -1.58
C GLU A 349 16.71 -12.69 -2.22
N ILE A 350 15.68 -11.86 -2.31
CA ILE A 350 14.39 -12.19 -2.94
C ILE A 350 14.32 -11.64 -4.36
N THR A 351 13.76 -12.42 -5.26
CA THR A 351 13.68 -12.13 -6.70
C THR A 351 12.24 -11.95 -7.21
N LYS A 352 11.26 -11.70 -6.32
CA LYS A 352 9.88 -11.37 -6.72
C LYS A 352 9.81 -10.09 -7.55
N TYR A 353 10.71 -9.13 -7.27
CA TYR A 353 10.83 -7.85 -7.97
C TYR A 353 12.22 -7.77 -8.61
N LEU A 354 12.30 -8.00 -9.92
CA LEU A 354 13.56 -8.14 -10.66
C LEU A 354 13.50 -7.55 -12.08
N SER A 355 12.99 -6.32 -12.21
CA SER A 355 12.96 -5.56 -13.48
C SER A 355 12.29 -6.28 -14.65
N ARG A 356 11.22 -7.04 -14.39
CA ARG A 356 10.48 -7.87 -15.35
C ARG A 356 9.85 -7.08 -16.50
N SER A 357 9.56 -5.80 -16.29
CA SER A 357 9.05 -4.87 -17.30
C SER A 357 10.17 -3.98 -17.82
N ALA A 358 10.75 -3.19 -16.91
CA ALA A 358 11.96 -2.40 -17.12
C ALA A 358 12.71 -2.28 -15.80
N ILE A 359 13.95 -1.82 -15.88
CA ILE A 359 14.81 -1.54 -14.74
C ILE A 359 14.04 -0.71 -13.69
N ASN A 360 13.76 -1.30 -12.53
CA ASN A 360 13.00 -0.71 -11.42
C ASN A 360 11.48 -0.47 -11.63
N HIS A 361 10.90 -0.93 -12.73
CA HIS A 361 9.49 -0.70 -13.08
C HIS A 361 8.66 -1.99 -12.99
N ASP A 362 8.88 -2.80 -11.95
CA ASP A 362 8.02 -3.96 -11.72
C ASP A 362 6.65 -3.51 -11.25
N ASN A 363 5.60 -3.98 -11.92
CA ASN A 363 4.27 -3.92 -11.35
C ASN A 363 4.26 -4.58 -9.96
N VAL A 364 3.48 -4.05 -9.04
CA VAL A 364 3.40 -4.56 -7.67
C VAL A 364 2.05 -5.23 -7.47
N PRO A 365 1.98 -6.56 -7.32
CA PRO A 365 0.73 -7.22 -6.99
C PRO A 365 0.30 -6.78 -5.59
N VAL A 366 -0.81 -6.05 -5.53
CA VAL A 366 -1.40 -5.59 -4.27
C VAL A 366 -2.32 -6.67 -3.70
N ILE A 367 -3.04 -7.39 -4.56
CA ILE A 367 -3.93 -8.49 -4.17
C ILE A 367 -3.81 -9.60 -5.21
N ARG A 368 -3.65 -10.85 -4.77
CA ARG A 368 -3.53 -12.00 -5.67
C ARG A 368 -4.32 -13.21 -5.19
N VAL A 369 -4.61 -14.13 -6.10
CA VAL A 369 -5.45 -15.32 -5.86
C VAL A 369 -4.99 -16.15 -4.66
N SER A 370 -3.68 -16.36 -4.47
CA SER A 370 -3.19 -17.13 -3.31
C SER A 370 -3.56 -16.49 -1.97
N GLU A 371 -3.57 -15.15 -1.88
CA GLU A 371 -4.00 -14.47 -0.67
C GLU A 371 -5.48 -14.70 -0.39
N VAL A 372 -6.32 -14.63 -1.41
CA VAL A 372 -7.77 -14.85 -1.28
C VAL A 372 -8.07 -16.26 -0.77
N TYR A 373 -7.37 -17.28 -1.30
CA TYR A 373 -7.44 -18.64 -0.76
C TYR A 373 -7.00 -18.72 0.71
N LEU A 374 -5.92 -18.03 1.08
CA LEU A 374 -5.42 -18.04 2.47
C LEU A 374 -6.35 -17.28 3.43
N ASN A 375 -6.96 -16.17 3.00
CA ASN A 375 -7.97 -15.44 3.77
C ASN A 375 -9.16 -16.36 4.05
N ARG A 376 -9.66 -17.04 3.00
CA ARG A 376 -10.81 -17.94 3.10
C ARG A 376 -10.50 -19.21 3.89
N ALA A 377 -9.30 -19.78 3.74
CA ALA A 377 -8.84 -20.91 4.57
C ALA A 377 -8.84 -20.55 6.06
N GLU A 378 -8.31 -19.37 6.40
CA GLU A 378 -8.28 -18.89 7.79
C GLU A 378 -9.71 -18.69 8.33
N ALA A 379 -10.58 -18.03 7.56
CA ALA A 379 -11.98 -17.84 7.94
C ALA A 379 -12.72 -19.17 8.12
N TYR A 380 -12.56 -20.12 7.19
CA TYR A 380 -13.14 -21.46 7.33
C TYR A 380 -12.64 -22.18 8.59
N ALA A 381 -11.35 -22.11 8.89
CA ALA A 381 -10.81 -22.74 10.09
C ALA A 381 -11.33 -22.10 11.38
N LYS A 382 -11.46 -20.77 11.39
CA LYS A 382 -12.01 -19.99 12.53
C LYS A 382 -13.51 -20.22 12.74
N SER A 383 -14.25 -20.48 11.66
CA SER A 383 -15.67 -20.88 11.70
C SER A 383 -15.88 -22.40 11.87
N GLU A 384 -14.82 -23.16 12.18
CA GLU A 384 -14.85 -24.62 12.38
C GLU A 384 -15.27 -25.45 11.15
N ILE A 385 -15.18 -24.87 9.95
CA ILE A 385 -15.47 -25.51 8.66
C ILE A 385 -14.18 -26.15 8.10
N TYR A 386 -13.66 -27.14 8.83
CA TYR A 386 -12.30 -27.62 8.62
C TYR A 386 -12.03 -28.29 7.27
N ASP A 387 -13.02 -28.98 6.68
CA ASP A 387 -12.86 -29.62 5.37
C ASP A 387 -12.53 -28.59 4.28
N LEU A 388 -13.25 -27.46 4.25
CA LEU A 388 -13.01 -26.39 3.28
C LEU A 388 -11.72 -25.63 3.57
N ALA A 389 -11.40 -25.41 4.85
CA ALA A 389 -10.12 -24.83 5.25
C ALA A 389 -8.93 -25.66 4.75
N ARG A 390 -8.97 -26.99 4.93
CA ARG A 390 -7.94 -27.91 4.43
C ARG A 390 -7.87 -27.89 2.91
N GLN A 391 -8.99 -27.83 2.20
CA GLN A 391 -9.00 -27.76 0.72
C GLN A 391 -8.28 -26.52 0.20
N ASP A 392 -8.60 -25.33 0.72
CA ASP A 392 -7.95 -24.09 0.31
C ASP A 392 -6.46 -24.06 0.69
N LEU A 393 -6.12 -24.52 1.90
CA LEU A 393 -4.73 -24.66 2.33
C LEU A 393 -3.95 -25.63 1.43
N ASN A 394 -4.54 -26.77 1.09
CA ASN A 394 -3.90 -27.80 0.28
C ASN A 394 -3.64 -27.33 -1.15
N ARG A 395 -4.46 -26.44 -1.73
CA ARG A 395 -4.14 -25.79 -3.02
C ARG A 395 -2.78 -25.07 -2.97
N ILE A 396 -2.51 -24.32 -1.91
CA ILE A 396 -1.23 -23.61 -1.70
C ILE A 396 -0.10 -24.62 -1.49
N ARG A 397 -0.30 -25.61 -0.62
CA ARG A 397 0.71 -26.62 -0.26
C ARG A 397 1.11 -27.48 -1.46
N GLU A 398 0.15 -28.03 -2.18
CA GLU A 398 0.40 -28.89 -3.34
C GLU A 398 1.10 -28.13 -4.47
N ARG A 399 0.66 -26.89 -4.75
CA ARG A 399 1.37 -25.99 -5.68
C ARG A 399 2.80 -25.77 -5.23
N ALA A 400 3.02 -25.53 -3.94
CA ALA A 400 4.35 -25.36 -3.38
C ALA A 400 5.21 -26.64 -3.48
N GLY A 401 4.61 -27.81 -3.74
CA GLY A 401 5.31 -29.10 -3.76
C GLY A 401 5.34 -29.80 -2.40
N LEU A 402 4.49 -29.39 -1.47
CA LEU A 402 4.32 -29.99 -0.16
C LEU A 402 3.19 -31.03 -0.20
N THR A 403 3.24 -32.02 0.70
CA THR A 403 2.14 -32.97 0.88
C THR A 403 0.92 -32.25 1.48
N PRO A 404 -0.31 -32.60 1.08
CA PRO A 404 -1.53 -32.17 1.76
C PRO A 404 -1.45 -32.38 3.28
N VAL A 405 -2.10 -31.52 4.06
CA VAL A 405 -2.27 -31.76 5.50
C VAL A 405 -3.12 -33.00 5.73
N LEU A 406 -2.98 -33.63 6.90
CA LEU A 406 -3.82 -34.76 7.29
C LEU A 406 -5.28 -34.31 7.41
N GLU A 407 -6.22 -35.17 7.00
CA GLU A 407 -7.66 -34.93 7.16
C GLU A 407 -8.09 -34.74 8.62
N THR A 408 -7.29 -35.22 9.57
CA THR A 408 -7.53 -35.05 11.01
C THR A 408 -7.03 -33.72 11.57
N LEU A 409 -6.28 -32.92 10.79
CA LEU A 409 -5.76 -31.63 11.24
C LEU A 409 -6.91 -30.61 11.34
N THR A 410 -7.20 -30.15 12.55
CA THR A 410 -8.34 -29.28 12.90
C THR A 410 -7.94 -28.29 14.00
N GLY A 411 -8.83 -27.35 14.33
CA GLY A 411 -8.64 -26.40 15.43
C GLY A 411 -7.38 -25.54 15.29
N GLN A 412 -6.76 -25.19 16.43
CA GLN A 412 -5.56 -24.33 16.45
C GLN A 412 -4.39 -24.89 15.63
N PRO A 413 -4.06 -26.21 15.64
CA PRO A 413 -3.02 -26.74 14.76
C PRO A 413 -3.25 -26.49 13.26
N LEU A 414 -4.50 -26.50 12.79
CA LEU A 414 -4.82 -26.15 11.41
C LEU A 414 -4.64 -24.64 11.16
N ILE A 415 -5.09 -23.80 12.10
CA ILE A 415 -4.92 -22.34 12.03
C ILE A 415 -3.43 -21.98 11.98
N ASP A 416 -2.60 -22.58 12.84
CA ASP A 416 -1.16 -22.35 12.87
C ASP A 416 -0.48 -22.73 11.55
N GLU A 417 -0.92 -23.84 10.94
CA GLU A 417 -0.42 -24.25 9.61
C GLU A 417 -0.88 -23.28 8.51
N ILE A 418 -2.12 -22.78 8.56
CA ILE A 418 -2.60 -21.75 7.61
C ILE A 418 -1.77 -20.48 7.73
N LEU A 419 -1.52 -20.01 8.95
CA LEU A 419 -0.69 -18.82 9.20
C LEU A 419 0.76 -19.03 8.79
N LEU A 420 1.31 -20.24 8.96
CA LEU A 420 2.63 -20.60 8.43
C LEU A 420 2.63 -20.52 6.90
N GLN A 421 1.69 -21.17 6.20
CA GLN A 421 1.65 -21.10 4.74
C GLN A 421 1.40 -19.67 4.25
N ARG A 422 0.62 -18.86 4.96
CA ARG A 422 0.45 -17.44 4.67
C ARG A 422 1.76 -16.67 4.78
N ARG A 423 2.53 -16.88 5.85
CA ARG A 423 3.88 -16.31 6.02
C ARG A 423 4.82 -16.71 4.88
N LEU A 424 4.81 -17.98 4.46
CA LEU A 424 5.71 -18.49 3.42
C LEU A 424 5.33 -18.05 2.00
N GLU A 425 4.03 -17.99 1.73
CA GLU A 425 3.47 -17.63 0.43
C GLU A 425 3.62 -16.13 0.17
N LEU A 426 3.19 -15.29 1.13
CA LEU A 426 3.15 -13.84 1.05
C LEU A 426 4.42 -13.15 1.56
N ALA A 427 5.49 -13.90 1.83
CA ALA A 427 6.78 -13.33 2.23
C ALA A 427 7.26 -12.29 1.20
N PHE A 428 7.67 -11.11 1.68
CA PHE A 428 8.10 -10.00 0.84
C PHE A 428 6.99 -9.35 0.00
N GLU A 429 5.73 -9.46 0.41
CA GLU A 429 4.59 -8.79 -0.22
C GLU A 429 3.92 -7.78 0.75
N GLY A 430 4.52 -7.51 1.91
CA GLY A 430 4.08 -6.45 2.83
C GLY A 430 3.03 -6.89 3.85
N HIS A 431 2.84 -8.20 4.07
CA HIS A 431 1.78 -8.74 4.92
C HIS A 431 2.22 -9.03 6.36
N ARG A 432 3.45 -9.53 6.56
CA ARG A 432 3.81 -10.22 7.81
C ARG A 432 3.65 -9.38 9.08
N PHE A 433 4.04 -8.10 9.06
CA PHE A 433 3.86 -7.21 10.21
C PHE A 433 2.39 -7.03 10.56
N PHE A 434 1.54 -6.80 9.57
CA PHE A 434 0.12 -6.58 9.80
C PHE A 434 -0.60 -7.87 10.19
N ASP A 435 -0.17 -9.03 9.70
CA ASP A 435 -0.69 -10.33 10.16
C ASP A 435 -0.36 -10.61 11.64
N LEU A 436 0.81 -10.18 12.12
CA LEU A 436 1.15 -10.26 13.55
C LEU A 436 0.33 -9.26 14.36
N LYS A 437 0.25 -8.00 13.89
CA LYS A 437 -0.47 -6.91 14.56
C LYS A 437 -1.96 -7.20 14.71
N ARG A 438 -2.66 -7.64 13.65
CA ARG A 438 -4.10 -7.93 13.72
C ARG A 438 -4.45 -9.09 14.67
N GLN A 439 -3.47 -9.95 14.98
CA GLN A 439 -3.62 -11.06 15.91
C GLN A 439 -3.16 -10.71 17.34
N GLY A 440 -2.78 -9.46 17.60
CA GLY A 440 -2.27 -9.06 18.91
C GLY A 440 -0.93 -9.71 19.28
N MET A 441 -0.13 -10.14 18.28
CA MET A 441 1.08 -10.91 18.52
C MET A 441 2.31 -10.04 18.69
N ASP A 442 3.18 -10.44 19.62
CA ASP A 442 4.53 -9.89 19.75
C ASP A 442 5.38 -10.20 18.51
N ILE A 443 6.24 -9.26 18.14
CA ILE A 443 7.23 -9.42 17.08
C ILE A 443 8.55 -9.84 17.71
N THR A 444 9.00 -11.04 17.38
CA THR A 444 10.28 -11.59 17.86
C THR A 444 11.27 -11.72 16.71
N LYS A 445 12.38 -10.98 16.77
CA LYS A 445 13.44 -11.05 15.75
C LYS A 445 14.82 -10.73 16.30
N ALA A 446 15.85 -11.09 15.53
CA ALA A 446 17.24 -10.99 15.95
C ALA A 446 17.70 -9.56 16.31
N SER A 447 17.07 -8.53 15.75
CA SER A 447 17.39 -7.13 16.06
C SER A 447 16.75 -6.60 17.35
N GLY A 448 15.84 -7.35 17.97
CA GLY A 448 15.12 -6.98 19.18
C GLY A 448 13.63 -7.31 19.06
N ASN A 449 12.99 -7.55 20.21
CA ASN A 449 11.56 -7.82 20.28
C ASN A 449 10.76 -6.52 20.40
N VAL A 450 9.55 -6.53 19.86
CA VAL A 450 8.53 -5.49 20.03
C VAL A 450 7.28 -6.19 20.54
N ARG A 451 6.85 -5.86 21.76
CA ARG A 451 5.59 -6.38 22.28
C ARG A 451 4.42 -5.68 21.61
N PHE A 452 3.29 -6.36 21.52
CA PHE A 452 2.08 -5.80 20.93
C PHE A 452 1.56 -4.56 21.69
N ASP A 453 1.77 -4.51 23.01
CA ASP A 453 1.33 -3.41 23.87
C ASP A 453 2.28 -2.20 23.87
N GLU A 454 3.30 -2.20 23.02
CA GLU A 454 4.23 -1.10 22.91
C GLU A 454 3.84 -0.08 21.82
N PRO A 455 4.18 1.20 22.01
CA PRO A 455 3.97 2.26 21.03
C PRO A 455 4.46 1.97 19.61
N ARG A 456 5.51 1.16 19.49
CA ARG A 456 6.22 0.85 18.25
C ARG A 456 5.38 0.01 17.27
N ILE A 457 4.22 -0.50 17.70
CA ILE A 457 3.28 -1.23 16.85
C ILE A 457 2.44 -0.30 15.95
N LEU A 458 2.40 1.00 16.26
CA LEU A 458 1.72 2.03 15.47
C LEU A 458 2.73 3.01 14.87
N ALA A 459 2.41 3.55 13.69
CA ALA A 459 3.14 4.70 13.17
C ALA A 459 2.85 5.95 14.02
N PRO A 460 3.83 6.85 14.24
CA PRO A 460 3.50 8.18 14.74
C PRO A 460 2.72 8.94 13.66
N LEU A 461 1.71 9.71 14.08
CA LEU A 461 1.12 10.72 13.22
C LEU A 461 2.19 11.74 12.80
N PRO A 462 2.15 12.30 11.57
CA PRO A 462 3.13 13.29 11.18
C PRO A 462 3.13 14.48 12.12
N PHE A 463 4.31 14.87 12.60
CA PHE A 463 4.47 15.93 13.60
C PHE A 463 3.78 17.24 13.19
N SER A 464 3.91 17.62 11.92
CA SER A 464 3.29 18.83 11.39
C SER A 464 1.76 18.81 11.41
N GLU A 465 1.12 17.64 11.32
CA GLU A 465 -0.33 17.51 11.40
C GLU A 465 -0.82 17.69 12.83
N VAL A 466 -0.14 17.06 13.80
CA VAL A 466 -0.47 17.21 15.23
C VAL A 466 -0.24 18.64 15.70
N GLN A 467 0.76 19.35 15.15
CA GLN A 467 0.97 20.77 15.46
C GLN A 467 -0.13 21.68 14.91
N ARG A 468 -0.64 21.40 13.70
CA ARG A 468 -1.68 22.23 13.06
C ARG A 468 -3.08 21.92 13.59
N ASN A 469 -3.35 20.66 13.90
CA ASN A 469 -4.64 20.18 14.36
C ASN A 469 -4.54 19.73 15.82
N THR A 470 -4.89 20.63 16.74
CA THR A 470 -4.87 20.35 18.18
C THR A 470 -5.88 19.30 18.64
N ASN A 471 -6.78 18.85 17.74
CA ASN A 471 -7.70 17.74 18.01
C ASN A 471 -7.07 16.36 17.74
N LEU A 472 -5.88 16.29 17.10
CA LEU A 472 -5.18 15.03 16.88
C LEU A 472 -4.41 14.61 18.11
N LYS A 473 -4.77 13.46 18.66
CA LYS A 473 -3.97 12.77 19.68
C LYS A 473 -2.93 11.88 19.00
N GLN A 474 -1.66 12.13 19.32
CA GLN A 474 -0.53 11.31 18.87
C GLN A 474 -0.61 9.90 19.49
N ASN A 475 -0.13 8.89 18.77
CA ASN A 475 -0.11 7.50 19.28
C ASN A 475 0.84 7.32 20.47
N PHE A 476 1.88 8.14 20.56
CA PHE A 476 2.85 8.13 21.65
C PHE A 476 3.64 9.43 21.74
N ASP A 477 4.03 9.79 22.95
CA ASP A 477 4.95 10.90 23.17
C ASP A 477 6.33 10.53 22.63
N LEU A 478 6.87 11.36 21.73
CA LEU A 478 8.18 11.17 21.09
C LEU A 478 9.35 11.63 21.95
#